data_AF-A0A1H5EJ57-F1
#
_entry.id   AF-A0A1H5EJ57-F1
#
_cell.length_a   1.000
_cell.length_b   1.000
_cell.length_c   1.000
_cell.angle_alpha   90.00
_cell.angle_beta   90.00
_cell.angle_gamma   90.00
#
_symmetry.space_group_name_H-M   'P 1'
#
loop_
_entity.id
_entity.type
_entity.pdbx_description
1 polymer ?
#
loop_
_entity_poly.entity_id
_entity_poly.type
_entity_poly.pdbx_seq_one_letter_code
_entity_poly.pdbx_strand_id
1 'polypeptide(L)'
;MYSLHSTKTTNRRLSLSESKEIAEAAARGESVTALAVRFGVSRPTIYRAITRHSAPAAGQGRRPANSRPVAVRLNPDELAAFDVLSGRMNLSRSELARQVLRRAADFLEPDEEVSQAVQDLTRQLKSIGGNLNQIAAHLNRDARFHGSAKPNSAQMKQVEGIEREVKSLAKRLDSLFQNTAGRRRAKVADLLKGVQP
;
A
#
# COMPACT_ATOMS: atom_id res chain seq x y z
N MET A 1 52.39 -24.92 10.17
CA MET A 1 52.38 -23.53 10.69
C MET A 1 51.55 -22.71 9.70
N TYR A 2 50.38 -22.16 9.99
CA TYR A 2 49.96 -21.36 11.14
C TYR A 2 48.52 -21.72 11.57
N SER A 3 48.28 -21.76 12.87
CA SER A 3 46.96 -21.87 13.46
C SER A 3 46.41 -20.47 13.76
N LEU A 4 45.27 -20.11 13.16
CA LEU A 4 44.50 -18.92 13.55
C LEU A 4 43.29 -19.39 14.38
N HIS A 5 43.56 -19.71 15.64
CA HIS A 5 42.51 -19.81 16.65
C HIS A 5 41.84 -18.44 16.77
N SER A 6 40.60 -18.33 16.28
CA SER A 6 39.72 -17.18 16.52
C SER A 6 39.48 -17.05 18.02
N THR A 7 40.13 -16.07 18.64
CA THR A 7 40.10 -15.81 20.07
C THR A 7 38.68 -15.47 20.56
N LYS A 8 38.32 -16.10 21.69
CA LYS A 8 37.17 -15.86 22.60
C LYS A 8 36.05 -14.95 22.07
N THR A 9 34.92 -15.54 21.69
CA THR A 9 33.63 -14.84 21.62
C THR A 9 33.22 -14.43 23.05
N THR A 10 33.57 -13.21 23.46
CA THR A 10 32.95 -12.62 24.63
C THR A 10 31.45 -12.48 24.32
N ASN A 11 30.58 -12.87 25.25
CA ASN A 11 29.12 -12.72 25.12
C ASN A 11 28.72 -11.24 25.30
N ARG A 12 29.40 -10.35 24.54
CA ARG A 12 29.22 -8.90 24.59
C ARG A 12 28.01 -8.54 23.72
N ARG A 13 27.01 -7.96 24.36
CA ARG A 13 25.81 -7.45 23.68
C ARG A 13 26.06 -5.99 23.31
N LEU A 14 25.90 -5.66 22.03
CA LEU A 14 25.95 -4.28 21.56
C LEU A 14 24.75 -3.49 22.09
N SER A 15 24.99 -2.31 22.63
CA SER A 15 23.96 -1.32 22.91
C SER A 15 23.34 -0.77 21.62
N LEU A 16 22.22 -0.05 21.77
CA LEU A 16 21.55 0.62 20.65
C LEU A 16 22.42 1.72 20.02
N SER A 17 23.20 2.44 20.83
CA SER A 17 24.14 3.47 20.35
C SER A 17 25.32 2.85 19.60
N GLU A 18 25.96 1.82 20.15
CA GLU A 18 27.05 1.09 19.47
C GLU A 18 26.56 0.47 18.15
N SER A 19 25.35 -0.09 18.14
CA SER A 19 24.77 -0.66 16.91
C SER A 19 24.53 0.39 15.82
N LYS A 20 24.12 1.60 16.20
CA LYS A 20 23.92 2.73 15.28
C LYS A 20 25.26 3.25 14.76
N GLU A 21 26.25 3.39 15.63
CA GLU A 21 27.61 3.83 15.27
C GLU A 21 28.26 2.86 14.28
N ILE A 22 28.08 1.55 14.47
CA ILE A 22 28.53 0.51 13.52
C ILE A 22 27.92 0.73 12.13
N ALA A 23 26.63 1.03 12.06
CA ALA A 23 25.96 1.23 10.78
C ALA A 23 26.41 2.52 10.08
N GLU A 24 26.62 3.61 10.82
CA GLU A 24 27.17 4.86 10.28
C GLU A 24 28.61 4.68 9.80
N ALA A 25 29.43 3.95 10.56
CA ALA A 25 30.81 3.65 10.20
C ALA A 25 30.91 2.74 8.96
N ALA A 26 30.04 1.74 8.86
CA ALA A 26 29.91 0.91 7.65
C ALA A 26 29.44 1.72 6.44
N ALA A 27 28.51 2.66 6.62
CA ALA A 27 28.07 3.56 5.55
C ALA A 27 29.19 4.49 5.04
N ARG A 28 30.17 4.83 5.90
CA ARG A 28 31.39 5.55 5.54
C ARG A 28 32.45 4.66 4.85
N GLY A 29 32.17 3.38 4.63
CA GLY A 29 33.05 2.44 3.94
C GLY A 29 34.06 1.72 4.84
N GLU A 30 33.92 1.79 6.16
CA GLU A 30 34.80 1.06 7.07
C GLU A 30 34.58 -0.46 6.94
N SER A 31 35.69 -1.22 6.90
CA SER A 31 35.59 -2.67 6.69
C SER A 31 34.94 -3.37 7.89
N VAL A 32 34.08 -4.35 7.60
CA VAL A 32 33.40 -5.16 8.63
C VAL A 32 34.40 -5.87 9.55
N THR A 33 35.60 -6.20 9.05
CA THR A 33 36.68 -6.78 9.86
C THR A 33 37.24 -5.78 10.86
N ALA A 34 37.48 -4.53 10.44
CA ALA A 34 37.94 -3.47 11.34
C ALA A 34 36.89 -3.16 12.41
N LEU A 35 35.61 -3.10 12.03
CA LEU A 35 34.49 -2.90 12.95
C LEU A 35 34.37 -4.04 13.97
N ALA A 36 34.51 -5.30 13.54
CA ALA A 36 34.47 -6.45 14.44
C ALA A 36 35.56 -6.39 15.51
N VAL A 37 36.78 -6.01 15.11
CA VAL A 37 37.91 -5.81 16.05
C VAL A 37 37.63 -4.63 16.98
N ARG A 38 37.22 -3.48 16.43
CA ARG A 38 36.97 -2.24 17.18
C ARG A 38 35.92 -2.41 18.27
N PHE A 39 34.82 -3.10 17.95
CA PHE A 39 33.72 -3.32 18.88
C PHE A 39 33.87 -4.63 19.69
N GLY A 40 34.91 -5.42 19.44
CA GLY A 40 35.17 -6.68 20.14
C GLY A 40 34.03 -7.70 19.97
N VAL A 41 33.40 -7.73 18.79
CA VAL A 41 32.27 -8.61 18.48
C VAL A 41 32.51 -9.39 17.19
N SER A 42 31.77 -10.49 17.03
CA SER A 42 31.85 -11.31 15.82
C SER A 42 31.40 -10.55 14.56
N ARG A 43 31.94 -10.90 13.39
CA ARG A 43 31.48 -10.36 12.10
C ARG A 43 29.96 -10.50 11.89
N PRO A 44 29.30 -11.64 12.23
CA PRO A 44 27.84 -11.74 12.20
C PRO A 44 27.11 -10.69 13.04
N THR A 45 27.67 -10.30 14.20
CA THR A 45 27.10 -9.27 15.06
C THR A 45 27.16 -7.90 14.39
N ILE A 46 28.25 -7.59 13.69
CA ILE A 46 28.39 -6.36 12.89
C ILE A 46 27.36 -6.33 11.75
N TYR A 47 27.23 -7.42 10.98
CA TYR A 47 26.21 -7.49 9.90
C TYR A 47 24.79 -7.27 10.43
N ARG A 48 24.45 -7.87 11.58
CA ARG A 48 23.13 -7.65 12.23
C ARG A 48 22.92 -6.20 12.66
N ALA A 49 23.95 -5.53 13.17
CA ALA A 49 23.89 -4.12 13.55
C ALA A 49 23.69 -3.23 12.31
N ILE A 50 24.43 -3.48 11.22
CA ILE A 50 24.24 -2.78 9.94
C ILE A 50 22.80 -2.95 9.46
N THR A 51 22.31 -4.18 9.31
CA THR A 51 20.95 -4.45 8.82
C THR A 51 19.86 -3.83 9.70
N ARG A 52 20.08 -3.73 11.02
CA ARG A 52 19.13 -3.12 11.96
C ARG A 52 18.97 -1.60 11.74
N HIS A 53 20.01 -0.92 11.29
CA HIS A 53 20.06 0.54 11.22
C HIS A 53 20.21 1.10 9.79
N SER A 54 20.46 0.26 8.79
CA SER A 54 20.27 0.61 7.39
C SER A 54 18.79 0.90 7.15
N ALA A 55 18.45 2.16 6.91
CA ALA A 55 17.14 2.52 6.41
C ALA A 55 16.89 1.77 5.08
N PRO A 56 15.70 1.21 4.84
CA PRO A 56 15.33 0.79 3.49
C PRO A 56 15.50 2.00 2.57
N ALA A 57 16.20 1.80 1.45
CA ALA A 57 16.39 2.83 0.43
C ALA A 57 15.05 3.56 0.19
N ALA A 58 15.11 4.89 0.20
CA ALA A 58 13.99 5.78 -0.04
C ALA A 58 13.26 5.35 -1.33
N GLY A 59 12.14 4.65 -1.17
CA GLY A 59 11.45 3.93 -2.24
C GLY A 59 10.71 2.69 -1.72
N GLN A 60 11.20 2.07 -0.65
CA GLN A 60 10.45 1.03 0.06
C GLN A 60 9.70 1.67 1.23
N GLY A 61 8.40 1.89 1.04
CA GLY A 61 7.50 2.45 2.05
C GLY A 61 7.74 1.83 3.43
N ARG A 62 7.68 2.70 4.46
CA ARG A 62 7.79 2.33 5.87
C ARG A 62 6.95 1.07 6.11
N ARG A 63 7.59 -0.04 6.48
CA ARG A 63 6.89 -1.30 6.77
C ARG A 63 5.77 -0.98 7.75
N PRO A 64 4.49 -1.26 7.44
CA PRO A 64 3.41 -0.95 8.36
C PRO A 64 3.69 -1.71 9.66
N ALA A 65 3.53 -1.03 10.79
CA ALA A 65 3.88 -1.52 12.13
C ALA A 65 3.25 -2.89 12.46
N ASN A 66 2.22 -3.30 11.70
CA ASN A 66 1.45 -4.52 11.90
C ASN A 66 1.74 -5.60 10.84
N SER A 67 2.82 -5.50 10.06
CA SER A 67 3.20 -6.53 9.07
C SER A 67 4.16 -7.58 9.63
N ARG A 68 3.91 -8.85 9.34
CA ARG A 68 4.80 -9.99 9.65
C ARG A 68 5.48 -10.51 8.38
N PRO A 69 6.77 -10.89 8.44
CA PRO A 69 7.45 -11.49 7.30
C PRO A 69 6.90 -12.89 7.02
N VAL A 70 6.70 -13.21 5.74
CA VAL A 70 6.40 -14.56 5.24
C VAL A 70 7.58 -15.00 4.38
N ALA A 71 8.13 -16.18 4.65
CA ALA A 71 9.24 -16.76 3.89
C ALA A 71 8.75 -18.01 3.16
N VAL A 72 8.99 -18.07 1.86
CA VAL A 72 8.66 -19.22 1.00
C VAL A 72 9.94 -19.66 0.30
N ARG A 73 10.16 -20.96 0.21
CA ARG A 73 11.24 -21.53 -0.60
C ARG A 73 10.67 -21.88 -1.97
N LEU A 74 11.34 -21.37 -3.00
CA LEU A 74 11.06 -21.70 -4.39
C LEU A 74 12.23 -22.51 -4.93
N ASN A 75 11.94 -23.50 -5.78
CA ASN A 75 12.96 -24.16 -6.57
C ASN A 75 13.51 -23.19 -7.65
N PRO A 76 14.64 -23.52 -8.32
CA PRO A 76 15.25 -22.62 -9.30
C PRO A 76 14.31 -22.26 -10.47
N ASP A 77 13.51 -23.20 -10.95
CA ASP A 77 12.61 -23.00 -12.08
C ASP A 77 11.41 -22.12 -11.70
N GLU A 78 10.84 -22.34 -10.51
CA GLU A 78 9.80 -21.51 -9.91
C GLU A 78 10.28 -20.07 -9.71
N LEU A 79 11.52 -19.89 -9.21
CA LEU A 79 12.11 -18.57 -9.04
C LEU A 79 12.31 -17.86 -10.38
N ALA A 80 12.80 -18.58 -11.41
CA ALA A 80 12.97 -18.03 -12.74
C ALA A 80 11.64 -17.60 -13.36
N ALA A 81 10.59 -18.43 -13.25
CA ALA A 81 9.25 -18.10 -13.72
C ALA A 81 8.69 -16.87 -12.97
N PHE A 82 8.91 -16.79 -11.66
CA PHE A 82 8.49 -15.66 -10.84
C PHE A 82 9.21 -14.37 -11.23
N ASP A 83 10.51 -14.43 -11.53
CA ASP A 83 11.30 -13.28 -11.99
C ASP A 83 10.85 -12.76 -13.36
N VAL A 84 10.54 -13.66 -14.30
CA VAL A 84 9.98 -13.30 -15.60
C VAL A 84 8.66 -12.55 -15.42
N LEU A 85 7.78 -13.03 -14.53
CA LEU A 85 6.52 -12.36 -14.22
C LEU A 85 6.74 -10.99 -13.56
N SER A 86 7.67 -10.93 -12.60
CA SER A 86 8.06 -9.69 -11.90
C SER A 86 8.55 -8.63 -12.90
N GLY A 87 9.41 -9.02 -13.84
CA GLY A 87 9.92 -8.15 -14.89
C GLY A 87 8.84 -7.67 -15.86
N ARG A 88 7.95 -8.57 -16.31
CA ARG A 88 6.82 -8.21 -17.18
C ARG A 88 5.88 -7.18 -16.55
N MET A 89 5.69 -7.25 -15.23
CA MET A 89 4.81 -6.35 -14.49
C MET A 89 5.53 -5.10 -13.96
N ASN A 90 6.85 -5.00 -14.14
CA ASN A 90 7.69 -3.93 -13.57
C ASN A 90 7.51 -3.77 -12.04
N LEU A 91 7.37 -4.91 -11.34
CA LEU A 91 7.20 -4.96 -9.89
C LEU A 91 8.43 -5.60 -9.26
N SER A 92 8.72 -5.28 -8.00
CA SER A 92 9.66 -6.07 -7.21
C SER A 92 9.05 -7.44 -6.85
N ARG A 93 9.91 -8.43 -6.58
CA ARG A 93 9.49 -9.76 -6.11
C ARG A 93 8.53 -9.70 -4.93
N SER A 94 8.79 -8.78 -4.00
CA SER A 94 7.98 -8.61 -2.78
C SER A 94 6.61 -8.00 -3.08
N GLU A 95 6.52 -7.07 -4.02
CA GLU A 95 5.26 -6.47 -4.46
C GLU A 95 4.42 -7.47 -5.22
N LEU A 96 5.03 -8.21 -6.17
CA LEU A 96 4.36 -9.28 -6.89
C LEU A 96 3.84 -10.35 -5.93
N ALA A 97 4.67 -10.82 -4.99
CA ALA A 97 4.27 -11.82 -4.00
C ALA A 97 3.11 -11.32 -3.13
N ARG A 98 3.16 -10.05 -2.69
CA ARG A 98 2.08 -9.45 -1.91
C ARG A 98 0.80 -9.35 -2.73
N GLN A 99 0.87 -8.96 -4.00
CA GLN A 99 -0.30 -8.85 -4.87
C GLN A 99 -0.94 -10.22 -5.14
N VAL A 100 -0.13 -11.26 -5.36
CA VAL A 100 -0.58 -12.65 -5.50
C VAL A 100 -1.25 -13.14 -4.21
N LEU A 101 -0.58 -12.99 -3.05
CA LEU A 101 -1.12 -13.41 -1.76
C LEU A 101 -2.41 -12.68 -1.40
N ARG A 102 -2.50 -11.38 -1.67
CA ARG A 102 -3.74 -10.62 -1.45
C ARG A 102 -4.88 -11.13 -2.33
N ARG A 103 -4.62 -11.36 -3.62
CA ARG A 103 -5.62 -11.93 -4.52
C ARG A 103 -6.06 -13.34 -4.11
N ALA A 104 -5.11 -14.19 -3.69
CA ALA A 104 -5.39 -15.55 -3.25
C ALA A 104 -6.14 -15.60 -1.91
N ALA A 105 -5.92 -14.62 -1.03
CA ALA A 105 -6.60 -14.49 0.26
C ALA A 105 -7.90 -13.67 0.19
N ASP A 106 -8.42 -13.40 -1.01
CA ASP A 106 -9.58 -12.52 -1.26
C ASP A 106 -9.46 -11.14 -0.59
N PHE A 107 -8.23 -10.67 -0.34
CA PHE A 107 -7.99 -9.35 0.20
C PHE A 107 -8.32 -8.32 -0.88
N LEU A 108 -9.34 -7.50 -0.61
CA LEU A 108 -9.88 -6.51 -1.53
C LEU A 108 -8.87 -5.37 -1.75
N GLU A 109 -7.93 -5.52 -2.68
CA GLU A 109 -7.21 -4.37 -3.23
C GLU A 109 -8.13 -3.74 -4.30
N PRO A 110 -8.61 -2.50 -4.10
CA PRO A 110 -9.26 -1.79 -5.19
C PRO A 110 -8.23 -1.63 -6.30
N ASP A 111 -8.57 -2.09 -7.50
CA ASP A 111 -7.76 -1.86 -8.70
C ASP A 111 -7.48 -0.35 -8.80
N GLU A 112 -6.36 0.06 -9.36
CA GLU A 112 -6.04 1.49 -9.49
C GLU A 112 -7.12 2.20 -10.33
N GLU A 113 -7.67 1.50 -11.33
CA GLU A 113 -8.84 1.91 -12.11
C GLU A 113 -10.08 2.12 -11.22
N VAL A 114 -10.36 1.19 -10.32
CA VAL A 114 -11.52 1.25 -9.41
C VAL A 114 -11.32 2.35 -8.36
N SER A 115 -10.10 2.50 -7.85
CA SER A 115 -9.73 3.55 -6.90
C SER A 115 -9.92 4.93 -7.51
N GLN A 116 -9.46 5.12 -8.76
CA GLN A 116 -9.63 6.36 -9.50
C GLN A 116 -11.12 6.64 -9.77
N ALA A 117 -11.88 5.63 -10.22
CA ALA A 117 -13.31 5.76 -10.44
C ALA A 117 -14.07 6.15 -9.16
N VAL A 118 -13.72 5.56 -8.00
CA VAL A 118 -14.30 5.91 -6.70
C VAL A 118 -13.94 7.34 -6.29
N GLN A 119 -12.70 7.79 -6.53
CA GLN A 119 -12.30 9.17 -6.27
C GLN A 119 -13.08 10.17 -7.11
N ASP A 120 -13.30 9.89 -8.40
CA ASP A 120 -14.05 10.77 -9.29
C ASP A 120 -15.53 10.82 -8.93
N LEU A 121 -16.12 9.70 -8.52
CA LEU A 121 -17.48 9.66 -7.97
C LEU A 121 -17.59 10.46 -6.66
N THR A 122 -16.57 10.40 -5.80
CA THR A 122 -16.52 11.18 -4.55
C THR A 122 -16.48 12.69 -4.84
N ARG A 123 -15.72 13.11 -5.86
CA ARG A 123 -15.67 14.52 -6.31
C ARG A 123 -17.03 14.99 -6.83
N GLN A 124 -17.69 14.18 -7.64
CA GLN A 124 -19.04 14.48 -8.16
C GLN A 124 -20.05 14.62 -7.02
N LEU A 125 -20.04 13.70 -6.05
CA LEU A 125 -20.92 13.78 -4.87
C LEU A 125 -20.67 15.05 -4.05
N LYS A 126 -19.41 15.46 -3.87
CA LYS A 126 -19.04 16.71 -3.19
C LYS A 126 -19.58 17.94 -3.91
N SER A 127 -19.54 17.95 -5.25
CA SER A 127 -20.12 19.03 -6.05
C SER A 127 -21.64 19.12 -5.89
N ILE A 128 -22.33 17.98 -5.91
CA ILE A 128 -23.78 17.91 -5.63
C ILE A 128 -24.11 18.48 -4.25
N GLY A 129 -23.36 18.06 -3.22
CA GLY A 129 -23.53 18.57 -1.86
C GLY A 129 -23.32 20.08 -1.76
N GLY A 130 -22.34 20.62 -2.49
CA GLY A 130 -22.12 22.06 -2.61
C GLY A 130 -23.32 22.80 -3.19
N ASN A 131 -23.90 22.29 -4.28
CA ASN A 131 -25.08 22.87 -4.93
C ASN A 131 -26.31 22.84 -4.00
N LEU A 132 -26.56 21.72 -3.31
CA LEU A 132 -27.63 21.63 -2.31
C LEU A 132 -27.44 22.63 -1.17
N ASN A 133 -26.21 22.80 -0.69
CA ASN A 133 -25.92 23.74 0.38
C ASN A 133 -26.15 25.20 -0.03
N GLN A 134 -25.90 25.54 -1.31
CA GLN A 134 -26.23 26.86 -1.86
C GLN A 134 -27.75 27.10 -1.90
N ILE A 135 -28.53 26.11 -2.33
CA ILE A 135 -30.00 26.19 -2.32
C ILE A 135 -30.51 26.40 -0.89
N ALA A 136 -30.01 25.61 0.07
CA ALA A 136 -30.38 25.75 1.48
C ALA A 136 -30.00 27.13 2.05
N ALA A 137 -28.80 27.62 1.75
CA ALA A 137 -28.36 28.95 2.19
C ALA A 137 -29.21 30.08 1.60
N HIS A 138 -29.63 29.96 0.34
CA HIS A 138 -30.53 30.91 -0.30
C HIS A 138 -31.91 30.90 0.36
N LEU A 139 -32.49 29.72 0.59
CA LEU A 139 -33.78 29.58 1.28
C LEU A 139 -33.73 30.14 2.70
N ASN A 140 -32.65 29.86 3.44
CA ASN A 140 -32.44 30.40 4.79
C ASN A 140 -32.32 31.94 4.79
N ARG A 141 -31.76 32.51 3.73
CA ARG A 141 -31.68 33.96 3.54
C ARG A 141 -33.07 34.54 3.25
N ASP A 142 -33.82 33.95 2.33
CA ASP A 142 -35.17 34.41 1.98
C ASP A 142 -36.13 34.32 3.18
N ALA A 143 -36.07 33.24 3.97
CA ALA A 143 -36.84 33.11 5.22
C ALA A 143 -36.55 34.25 6.20
N ARG A 144 -35.27 34.66 6.31
CA ARG A 144 -34.84 35.73 7.22
C ARG A 144 -35.32 37.11 6.78
N PHE A 145 -35.36 37.39 5.49
CA PHE A 145 -35.75 38.71 4.97
C PHE A 145 -37.26 38.84 4.69
N HIS A 146 -37.96 37.74 4.39
CA HIS A 146 -39.35 37.76 3.94
C HIS A 146 -40.30 36.95 4.84
N GLY A 147 -39.82 36.40 5.96
CA GLY A 147 -40.64 35.70 6.96
C GLY A 147 -41.16 34.32 6.52
N SER A 148 -40.93 33.92 5.27
CA SER A 148 -41.22 32.58 4.75
C SER A 148 -40.22 32.20 3.66
N ALA A 149 -39.80 30.94 3.63
CA ALA A 149 -39.01 30.38 2.54
C ALA A 149 -39.82 29.31 1.83
N LYS A 150 -40.20 29.61 0.58
CA LYS A 150 -40.72 28.62 -0.35
C LYS A 150 -39.76 28.56 -1.53
N PRO A 151 -39.26 27.37 -1.90
CA PRO A 151 -38.46 27.22 -3.10
C PRO A 151 -39.22 27.74 -4.32
N ASN A 152 -38.60 28.62 -5.09
CA ASN A 152 -39.16 29.08 -6.35
C ASN A 152 -39.09 27.96 -7.41
N SER A 153 -39.78 28.14 -8.54
CA SER A 153 -39.83 27.12 -9.60
C SER A 153 -38.45 26.79 -10.20
N ALA A 154 -37.49 27.71 -10.16
CA ALA A 154 -36.13 27.47 -10.63
C ALA A 154 -35.34 26.59 -9.63
N GLN A 155 -35.46 26.86 -8.33
CA GLN A 155 -34.86 26.06 -7.26
C GLN A 155 -35.46 24.66 -7.21
N MET A 156 -36.77 24.51 -7.42
CA MET A 156 -37.42 23.20 -7.55
C MET A 156 -36.84 22.39 -8.72
N LYS A 157 -36.68 23.02 -9.90
CA LYS A 157 -36.02 22.38 -11.05
C LYS A 157 -34.55 22.02 -10.78
N GLN A 158 -33.83 22.82 -10.00
CA GLN A 158 -32.46 22.50 -9.59
C GLN A 158 -32.40 21.29 -8.65
N VAL A 159 -33.31 21.20 -7.68
CA VAL A 159 -33.42 20.04 -6.77
C VAL A 159 -33.76 18.77 -7.55
N GLU A 160 -34.70 18.82 -8.49
CA GLU A 160 -35.01 17.70 -9.40
C GLU A 160 -33.83 17.31 -10.31
N GLY A 161 -33.01 18.30 -10.70
CA GLY A 161 -31.76 18.06 -11.43
C GLY A 161 -30.74 17.30 -10.58
N ILE A 162 -30.56 17.73 -9.33
CA ILE A 162 -29.69 17.08 -8.36
C ILE A 162 -30.15 15.65 -8.07
N GLU A 163 -31.45 15.42 -7.89
CA GLU A 163 -31.99 14.08 -7.67
C GLU A 163 -31.65 13.12 -8.82
N ARG A 164 -31.80 13.59 -10.07
CA ARG A 164 -31.43 12.82 -11.25
C ARG A 164 -29.92 12.55 -11.31
N GLU A 165 -29.10 13.52 -10.93
CA GLU A 165 -27.64 13.38 -10.90
C GLU A 165 -27.20 12.34 -9.87
N VAL A 166 -27.77 12.39 -8.65
CA VAL A 166 -27.54 11.40 -7.58
C VAL A 166 -27.96 9.99 -8.01
N LYS A 167 -29.13 9.85 -8.65
CA LYS A 167 -29.58 8.55 -9.20
C LYS A 167 -28.62 8.02 -10.27
N SER A 168 -28.10 8.90 -11.12
CA SER A 168 -27.08 8.53 -12.11
C SER A 168 -25.78 8.08 -11.45
N LEU A 169 -25.35 8.76 -10.39
CA LEU A 169 -24.15 8.44 -9.62
C LEU A 169 -24.27 7.06 -8.95
N ALA A 170 -25.43 6.78 -8.36
CA ALA A 170 -25.73 5.48 -7.75
C ALA A 170 -25.67 4.34 -8.78
N LYS A 171 -26.26 4.54 -9.97
CA LYS A 171 -26.20 3.55 -11.07
C LYS A 171 -24.76 3.30 -11.56
N ARG A 172 -23.93 4.36 -11.59
CA ARG A 172 -22.50 4.23 -11.94
C ARG A 172 -21.74 3.42 -10.88
N LEU A 173 -21.97 3.69 -9.60
CA LEU A 173 -21.42 2.90 -8.49
C LEU A 173 -21.80 1.42 -8.61
N ASP A 174 -23.09 1.11 -8.80
CA ASP A 174 -23.56 -0.27 -8.97
C ASP A 174 -22.88 -0.96 -10.15
N SER A 175 -22.77 -0.28 -11.29
CA SER A 175 -22.09 -0.83 -12.47
C SER A 175 -20.60 -1.08 -12.22
N LEU A 176 -19.92 -0.21 -11.48
CA LEU A 176 -18.53 -0.42 -11.09
C LEU A 176 -18.39 -1.63 -10.18
N PHE A 177 -19.26 -1.79 -9.19
CA PHE A 177 -19.25 -2.96 -8.31
C PHE A 177 -19.56 -4.26 -9.06
N GLN A 178 -20.55 -4.27 -9.95
CA GLN A 178 -20.90 -5.45 -10.75
C GLN A 178 -19.78 -5.83 -11.74
N ASN A 179 -19.20 -4.85 -12.44
CA ASN A 179 -18.09 -5.09 -13.36
C ASN A 179 -16.84 -5.57 -12.62
N THR A 180 -16.56 -4.98 -11.46
CA THR A 180 -15.43 -5.38 -10.61
C THR A 180 -15.63 -6.79 -10.06
N ALA A 181 -16.82 -7.13 -9.59
CA ALA A 181 -17.16 -8.47 -9.10
C ALA A 181 -17.14 -9.53 -10.23
N GLY A 182 -17.65 -9.18 -11.41
CA GLY A 182 -17.69 -10.05 -12.59
C GLY A 182 -16.29 -10.35 -13.14
N ARG A 183 -15.44 -9.33 -13.33
CA ARG A 183 -14.05 -9.50 -13.76
C ARG A 183 -13.24 -10.33 -12.74
N ARG A 184 -13.51 -10.16 -11.44
CA ARG A 184 -12.81 -10.90 -10.37
C ARG A 184 -13.23 -12.37 -10.31
N ARG A 185 -14.53 -12.70 -10.44
CA ARG A 185 -14.99 -14.10 -10.52
C ARG A 185 -14.44 -14.83 -11.74
N ALA A 186 -14.43 -14.17 -12.91
CA ALA A 186 -13.87 -14.75 -14.12
C ALA A 186 -12.38 -15.08 -13.95
N LYS A 187 -11.60 -14.15 -13.39
CA LYS A 187 -10.16 -14.32 -13.18
C LYS A 187 -9.80 -15.39 -12.14
N VAL A 188 -10.60 -15.53 -11.07
CA VAL A 188 -10.45 -16.62 -10.08
C VAL A 188 -10.77 -17.98 -10.70
N ALA A 189 -11.84 -18.07 -11.48
CA ALA A 189 -12.18 -19.29 -12.20
C ALA A 189 -11.10 -19.69 -13.21
N ASP A 190 -10.47 -18.73 -13.88
CA ASP A 190 -9.38 -18.97 -14.82
C ASP A 190 -8.08 -19.41 -14.11
N LEU A 191 -7.79 -18.86 -12.92
CA LEU A 191 -6.67 -19.30 -12.10
C LEU A 191 -6.87 -20.73 -11.53
N LEU A 192 -8.10 -21.08 -11.15
CA LEU A 192 -8.43 -22.42 -10.65
C LEU A 192 -8.49 -23.47 -11.77
N LYS A 193 -8.84 -23.09 -13.00
CA LYS A 193 -8.81 -24.00 -14.17
C LYS A 193 -7.39 -24.37 -14.62
N GLY A 194 -6.39 -23.53 -14.36
CA GLY A 194 -4.98 -23.83 -14.60
C GLY A 194 -4.34 -24.73 -13.54
N VAL A 195 -5.08 -25.07 -12.48
CA VAL A 195 -4.65 -25.92 -11.36
C VAL A 195 -5.67 -27.04 -11.21
N GLN A 196 -5.76 -27.92 -12.22
CA GLN A 196 -6.28 -29.27 -12.01
C GLN A 196 -5.10 -30.25 -12.13
N PRO A 197 -5.04 -31.26 -11.25
CA PRO A 197 -3.93 -32.21 -11.20
C PRO A 197 -3.78 -33.03 -12.48
#